data_AF-A0AAY5L4R6-F1
#
_entry.id   AF-A0AAY5L4R6-F1
#
_cell.length_a   1.000
_cell.length_b   1.000
_cell.length_c   1.000
_cell.angle_alpha   90.00
_cell.angle_beta   90.00
_cell.angle_gamma   90.00
#
_symmetry.space_group_name_H-M   'P 1'
#
loop_
_entity.id
_entity.type
_entity.pdbx_description
1 polymer ?
#
loop_
_entity_poly.entity_id
_entity_poly.type
_entity_poly.pdbx_seq_one_letter_code
_entity_poly.pdbx_strand_id
1 'polypeptide(L)'
;MSAALKVPTSTVASIILKWKKFGTTRTLPRPGRLAKLSNRGRKALMREVKKNPKITVAELQRCSREMGESSTKSTITAALHQSGLYGRVARRKPLLCARHMKACIEFAKKTHEGLPFDK
;
A
#
# COMPACT_ATOMS: atom_id res chain seq x y z
N MET A 1 -36.37 -21.04 -25.21
CA MET A 1 -35.29 -20.04 -25.01
C MET A 1 -33.96 -20.44 -25.63
N SER A 2 -33.34 -21.58 -25.26
CA SER A 2 -32.03 -22.00 -25.83
C SER A 2 -32.07 -22.27 -27.35
N ALA A 3 -33.08 -23.00 -27.85
CA ALA A 3 -33.24 -23.27 -29.28
C ALA A 3 -33.43 -22.00 -30.13
N ALA A 4 -34.13 -21.00 -29.61
CA ALA A 4 -34.36 -19.73 -30.29
C ALA A 4 -33.09 -18.83 -30.33
N LEU A 5 -32.19 -19.00 -29.36
CA LEU A 5 -30.99 -18.17 -29.22
C LEU A 5 -29.73 -18.82 -29.80
N LYS A 6 -29.80 -20.06 -30.32
CA LYS A 6 -28.63 -20.85 -30.78
C LYS A 6 -27.49 -20.92 -29.75
N VAL A 7 -27.84 -20.95 -28.46
CA VAL A 7 -26.88 -21.01 -27.34
C VAL A 7 -27.07 -22.33 -26.61
N PRO A 8 -26.00 -23.04 -26.20
CA PRO A 8 -26.10 -24.27 -25.43
C PRO A 8 -26.94 -24.10 -24.15
N THR A 9 -27.71 -25.11 -23.80
CA THR A 9 -28.56 -25.13 -22.59
C THR A 9 -27.74 -24.92 -21.31
N SER A 10 -26.52 -25.45 -21.25
CA SER A 10 -25.57 -25.28 -20.14
C SER A 10 -25.18 -23.81 -19.91
N THR A 11 -25.00 -23.04 -20.98
CA THR A 11 -24.69 -21.60 -20.91
C THR A 11 -25.88 -20.82 -20.37
N VAL A 12 -27.09 -21.12 -20.85
CA VAL A 12 -28.33 -20.49 -20.35
C VAL A 12 -28.51 -20.77 -18.85
N ALA A 13 -28.34 -22.02 -18.42
CA ALA A 13 -28.41 -22.40 -17.01
C ALA A 13 -27.35 -21.68 -16.16
N SER A 14 -26.11 -21.59 -16.67
CA SER A 14 -25.02 -20.88 -15.99
C SER A 14 -25.29 -19.38 -15.84
N ILE A 15 -25.91 -18.75 -16.84
CA ILE A 15 -26.32 -17.34 -16.79
C ILE A 15 -27.41 -17.14 -15.74
N ILE A 16 -28.43 -18.01 -15.71
CA ILE A 16 -29.51 -17.94 -14.71
C ILE A 16 -28.95 -18.12 -13.29
N LEU A 17 -28.08 -19.10 -13.06
CA LEU A 17 -27.42 -19.33 -11.77
C LEU A 17 -26.59 -18.11 -11.34
N LYS A 18 -25.84 -17.50 -12.27
CA LYS A 18 -25.06 -16.29 -12.01
C LYS A 18 -25.96 -15.10 -11.65
N TRP A 19 -27.05 -14.90 -12.37
CA TRP A 19 -28.02 -13.84 -12.10
C TRP A 19 -28.66 -14.01 -10.71
N LYS A 20 -29.09 -15.23 -10.36
CA LYS A 20 -29.63 -15.52 -9.03
C LYS A 20 -28.62 -15.26 -7.90
N LYS A 21 -27.32 -15.51 -8.14
CA LYS A 21 -26.27 -15.36 -7.12
C LYS A 21 -25.74 -13.92 -6.97
N PHE A 22 -25.56 -13.22 -8.08
CA PHE A 22 -24.84 -11.93 -8.11
C PHE A 22 -25.67 -10.77 -8.67
N GLY A 23 -26.86 -11.03 -9.21
CA GLY A 23 -27.71 -9.99 -9.84
C GLY A 23 -27.12 -9.42 -11.14
N THR A 24 -26.15 -10.10 -11.76
CA THR A 24 -25.45 -9.57 -12.95
C THR A 24 -25.24 -10.65 -14.01
N THR A 25 -25.43 -10.28 -15.28
CA THR A 25 -25.13 -11.13 -16.45
C THR A 25 -23.70 -10.92 -16.96
N ARG A 26 -23.04 -9.81 -16.59
CA ARG A 26 -21.65 -9.50 -16.99
C ARG A 26 -20.68 -10.56 -16.46
N THR A 27 -19.59 -10.77 -17.19
CA THR A 27 -18.51 -11.67 -16.74
C THR A 27 -17.76 -11.01 -15.59
N LEU A 28 -17.73 -11.68 -14.43
CA LEU A 28 -16.96 -11.24 -13.27
C LEU A 28 -15.46 -11.47 -13.51
N PRO A 29 -14.58 -10.62 -12.94
CA PRO A 29 -13.16 -10.90 -12.94
C PRO A 29 -12.91 -12.25 -12.27
N ARG A 30 -11.94 -13.01 -12.81
CA ARG A 30 -11.54 -14.27 -12.18
C ARG A 30 -11.00 -13.98 -10.77
N PRO A 31 -11.36 -14.80 -9.75
CA PRO A 31 -10.73 -14.68 -8.45
C PRO A 31 -9.22 -14.87 -8.61
N GLY A 32 -8.46 -13.87 -8.16
CA GLY A 32 -7.01 -13.90 -8.20
C GLY A 32 -6.42 -14.80 -7.13
N ARG A 33 -5.09 -14.96 -7.16
CA ARG A 33 -4.34 -15.64 -6.11
C ARG A 33 -4.46 -14.87 -4.79
N LEU A 34 -4.71 -15.58 -3.69
CA LEU A 34 -4.68 -14.99 -2.34
C LEU A 34 -3.29 -14.41 -2.02
N ALA A 35 -3.28 -13.29 -1.29
CA ALA A 35 -2.05 -12.68 -0.83
C ALA A 35 -1.32 -13.60 0.17
N LYS A 36 0.02 -13.63 0.11
CA LYS A 36 0.84 -14.43 1.04
C LYS A 36 0.85 -13.87 2.47
N LEU A 37 0.63 -12.56 2.61
CA LEU A 37 0.55 -11.88 3.90
C LEU A 37 -0.92 -11.62 4.24
N SER A 38 -1.27 -11.77 5.52
CA SER A 38 -2.58 -11.34 5.99
C SER A 38 -2.68 -9.81 6.01
N ASN A 39 -3.91 -9.29 5.99
CA ASN A 39 -4.13 -7.86 6.15
C ASN A 39 -3.62 -7.33 7.51
N ARG A 40 -3.71 -8.14 8.57
CA ARG A 40 -3.21 -7.79 9.90
C ARG A 40 -1.68 -7.69 9.90
N GLY A 41 -1.03 -8.68 9.33
CA GLY A 41 0.41 -8.76 9.11
C GLY A 41 1.00 -7.59 8.38
N ARG A 42 0.41 -7.30 7.21
CA ARG A 42 0.80 -6.15 6.40
C ARG A 42 0.71 -4.84 7.20
N LYS A 43 -0.38 -4.64 7.97
CA LYS A 43 -0.52 -3.45 8.84
C LYS A 43 0.49 -3.42 9.98
N ALA A 44 0.86 -4.57 10.54
CA ALA A 44 1.86 -4.64 11.59
C ALA A 44 3.26 -4.28 11.07
N LEU A 45 3.63 -4.80 9.89
CA LEU A 45 4.88 -4.43 9.20
C LEU A 45 4.96 -2.92 8.94
N MET A 46 3.88 -2.31 8.45
CA MET A 46 3.87 -0.86 8.23
C MET A 46 4.04 -0.04 9.52
N ARG A 47 3.45 -0.52 10.63
CA ARG A 47 3.61 0.13 11.94
C ARG A 47 5.06 0.05 12.42
N GLU A 48 5.72 -1.08 12.26
CA GLU A 48 7.14 -1.22 12.62
C GLU A 48 8.04 -0.31 11.78
N VAL A 49 7.83 -0.25 10.47
CA VAL A 49 8.59 0.68 9.60
C VAL A 49 8.32 2.14 9.97
N LYS A 50 7.09 2.49 10.35
CA LYS A 50 6.77 3.85 10.78
C LYS A 50 7.44 4.22 12.11
N LYS A 51 7.55 3.27 13.03
CA LYS A 51 8.22 3.43 14.32
C LYS A 51 9.74 3.58 14.15
N ASN A 52 10.35 2.73 13.33
CA ASN A 52 11.76 2.80 13.01
C ASN A 52 11.98 2.78 11.49
N PRO A 53 12.08 3.94 10.82
CA PRO A 53 12.23 4.01 9.37
C PRO A 53 13.57 3.47 8.84
N LYS A 54 14.54 3.18 9.73
CA LYS A 54 15.84 2.58 9.37
C LYS A 54 15.86 1.06 9.50
N ILE A 55 14.74 0.43 9.88
CA ILE A 55 14.66 -1.01 10.05
C ILE A 55 14.96 -1.76 8.75
N THR A 56 15.73 -2.83 8.86
CA THR A 56 16.09 -3.66 7.70
C THR A 56 14.99 -4.68 7.39
N VAL A 57 14.96 -5.16 6.14
CA VAL A 57 14.01 -6.21 5.73
C VAL A 57 14.26 -7.52 6.49
N ALA A 58 15.50 -7.79 6.91
CA ALA A 58 15.83 -8.96 7.71
C ALA A 58 15.25 -8.88 9.13
N GLU A 59 15.32 -7.72 9.76
CA GLU A 59 14.69 -7.49 11.06
C GLU A 59 13.16 -7.55 10.96
N LEU A 60 12.57 -6.96 9.93
CA LEU A 60 11.14 -7.08 9.66
C LEU A 60 10.70 -8.54 9.47
N GLN A 61 11.55 -9.36 8.84
CA GLN A 61 11.29 -10.80 8.71
C GLN A 61 11.29 -11.51 10.07
N ARG A 62 12.21 -11.13 10.97
CA ARG A 62 12.23 -11.65 12.34
C ARG A 62 10.97 -11.25 13.10
N CYS A 63 10.60 -9.96 13.08
CA CYS A 63 9.37 -9.47 13.71
C CYS A 63 8.11 -10.13 13.13
N SER A 64 8.07 -10.34 11.81
CA SER A 64 6.97 -11.07 11.15
C SER A 64 6.81 -12.49 11.70
N ARG A 65 7.92 -13.21 11.90
CA ARG A 65 7.90 -14.58 12.45
C ARG A 65 7.43 -14.60 13.90
N GLU A 66 7.85 -13.64 14.72
CA GLU A 66 7.38 -13.49 16.10
C GLU A 66 5.86 -13.25 16.17
N MET A 67 5.30 -12.57 15.17
CA MET A 67 3.85 -12.37 15.02
C MET A 67 3.10 -13.58 14.43
N GLY A 68 3.80 -14.69 14.15
CA GLY A 68 3.21 -15.90 13.56
C GLY A 68 3.05 -15.85 12.03
N GLU A 69 3.66 -14.87 11.36
CA GLU A 69 3.64 -14.77 9.90
C GLU A 69 4.98 -15.16 9.29
N SER A 70 5.03 -16.34 8.67
CA SER A 70 6.18 -16.83 7.91
C SER A 70 6.24 -16.21 6.52
N SER A 71 6.79 -15.00 6.42
CA SER A 71 6.98 -14.30 5.15
C SER A 71 8.43 -14.33 4.67
N THR A 72 8.63 -14.37 3.36
CA THR A 72 9.95 -14.21 2.73
C THR A 72 10.29 -12.73 2.58
N LYS A 73 11.60 -12.42 2.56
CA LYS A 73 12.10 -11.04 2.35
C LYS A 73 11.47 -10.36 1.12
N SER A 74 11.37 -11.07 -0.01
CA SER A 74 10.75 -10.55 -1.23
C SER A 74 9.26 -10.21 -1.05
N THR A 75 8.53 -11.00 -0.27
CA THR A 75 7.11 -10.75 0.03
C THR A 75 6.95 -9.49 0.88
N ILE A 76 7.83 -9.31 1.88
CA ILE A 76 7.85 -8.10 2.72
C ILE A 76 8.17 -6.88 1.85
N THR A 77 9.22 -6.92 1.03
CA THR A 77 9.59 -5.81 0.13
C THR A 77 8.44 -5.46 -0.83
N ALA A 78 7.80 -6.45 -1.44
CA ALA A 78 6.66 -6.22 -2.33
C ALA A 78 5.49 -5.54 -1.60
N ALA A 79 5.18 -5.98 -0.36
CA ALA A 79 4.13 -5.37 0.45
C ALA A 79 4.45 -3.92 0.86
N LEU A 80 5.73 -3.61 1.12
CA LEU A 80 6.19 -2.25 1.38
C LEU A 80 6.05 -1.36 0.14
N HIS A 81 6.45 -1.85 -1.04
CA HIS A 81 6.31 -1.14 -2.31
C HIS A 81 4.84 -0.87 -2.66
N GLN A 82 3.94 -1.85 -2.45
CA GLN A 82 2.49 -1.66 -2.61
C GLN A 82 1.91 -0.60 -1.67
N SER A 83 2.65 -0.22 -0.63
CA SER A 83 2.26 0.78 0.35
C SER A 83 3.05 2.09 0.16
N GLY A 84 3.81 2.22 -0.93
CA GLY A 84 4.61 3.40 -1.27
C GLY A 84 5.88 3.58 -0.43
N LEU A 85 6.28 2.58 0.35
CA LEU A 85 7.48 2.63 1.19
C LEU A 85 8.66 2.03 0.43
N TYR A 86 9.68 2.85 0.22
CA TYR A 86 10.90 2.45 -0.49
C TYR A 86 12.13 2.71 0.36
N GLY A 87 13.15 1.87 0.20
CA GLY A 87 14.48 2.14 0.74
C GLY A 87 15.05 3.42 0.12
N ARG A 88 15.43 4.38 0.98
CA ARG A 88 16.06 5.65 0.61
C ARG A 88 17.13 6.00 1.63
N VAL A 89 18.12 6.76 1.19
CA VAL A 89 19.15 7.33 2.06
C VAL A 89 18.69 8.71 2.51
N ALA A 90 18.66 8.94 3.83
CA ALA A 90 18.36 10.26 4.37
C ALA A 90 19.47 11.25 3.99
N ARG A 91 19.10 12.46 3.55
CA ARG A 91 20.07 13.51 3.24
C ARG A 91 20.78 13.97 4.53
N ARG A 92 22.07 14.24 4.44
CA ARG A 92 22.83 14.87 5.53
C ARG A 92 22.26 16.27 5.76
N LYS A 93 21.95 16.58 7.02
CA LYS A 93 21.51 17.91 7.45
C LYS A 93 22.41 18.39 8.58
N PRO A 94 22.72 19.70 8.66
CA PRO A 94 23.37 20.24 9.84
C PRO A 94 22.47 20.06 11.07
N LEU A 95 23.09 19.86 12.23
CA LEU A 95 22.37 19.83 13.50
C LEU A 95 22.01 21.26 13.89
N LEU A 96 20.72 21.55 14.04
CA LEU A 96 20.23 22.87 14.40
C LEU A 96 19.94 22.91 15.90
N CYS A 97 20.42 23.95 16.58
CA CYS A 97 19.99 24.26 17.94
C CYS A 97 18.67 25.04 17.92
N ALA A 98 17.98 25.09 19.06
CA ALA A 98 16.71 25.80 19.18
C ALA A 98 16.79 27.28 18.75
N ARG A 99 17.89 27.96 19.09
CA ARG A 99 18.15 29.35 18.66
C ARG A 99 18.18 29.49 17.14
N HIS A 100 18.89 28.59 16.45
CA HIS A 100 18.98 28.61 14.98
C HIS A 100 17.62 28.32 14.34
N MET A 101 16.85 27.36 14.87
CA MET A 101 15.51 27.07 14.35
C MET A 101 14.58 28.29 14.44
N LYS A 102 14.58 29.00 15.57
CA LYS A 102 13.78 30.21 15.75
C LYS A 102 14.19 31.31 14.75
N ALA A 103 15.49 31.59 14.66
CA ALA A 103 16.02 32.59 13.73
C ALA A 103 15.69 32.26 12.27
N CYS A 104 15.82 30.99 11.85
CA CYS A 104 15.44 30.56 10.50
C CYS A 104 13.94 30.76 10.21
N ILE A 105 13.06 30.48 11.17
CA ILE A 105 11.61 30.68 11.00
C ILE A 105 11.26 32.17 10.93
N GLU A 106 11.83 33.00 11.80
CA GLU A 106 11.62 34.46 11.79
C GLU A 106 12.14 35.09 10.49
N PHE A 107 13.32 34.67 10.03
CA PHE A 107 13.87 35.10 8.75
C PHE A 107 12.93 34.75 7.59
N ALA A 108 12.47 33.49 7.52
CA ALA A 108 11.58 33.03 6.46
C ALA A 108 10.26 33.82 6.43
N LYS A 109 9.64 34.08 7.59
CA LYS A 109 8.43 34.90 7.69
C LYS A 109 8.67 36.31 7.16
N LYS A 110 9.75 36.95 7.63
CA LYS A 110 10.12 38.32 7.21
C LYS A 110 10.37 38.41 5.70
N THR A 111 10.98 37.40 5.08
CA THR A 111 11.25 37.39 3.64
C THR A 111 10.04 37.04 2.78
N HIS A 112 9.10 36.22 3.28
CA HIS A 112 7.92 35.80 2.52
C HIS A 112 6.69 36.70 2.72
N GLU A 113 6.66 37.53 3.78
CA GLU A 113 5.56 38.48 4.05
C GLU A 113 5.63 39.77 3.19
N GLY A 114 6.65 39.95 2.34
CA GLY A 114 6.87 41.22 1.63
C GLY A 114 7.20 41.14 0.13
N LEU A 115 7.20 39.96 -0.50
CA LEU A 115 7.47 39.85 -1.94
C LEU A 115 6.43 38.97 -2.61
N PRO A 116 5.77 39.44 -3.69
CA PRO A 116 4.96 38.57 -4.52
C PRO A 116 5.85 37.44 -5.04
N PHE A 117 5.32 36.22 -5.01
CA PHE A 117 5.93 35.10 -5.71
C PHE A 117 5.91 35.44 -7.20
N ASP A 118 6.98 36.04 -7.71
CA ASP A 118 7.15 36.26 -9.15
C ASP A 118 7.20 34.87 -9.82
N LYS A 119 6.21 34.65 -10.69
CA LYS A 119 6.03 33.44 -11.50
C LYS A 119 6.83 33.55 -12.79
#